data_AF-A0A7J4KJ94-F1
#
_entry.id   AF-A0A7J4KJ94-F1
#
_cell.length_a   1.000
_cell.length_b   1.000
_cell.length_c   1.000
_cell.angle_alpha   90.00
_cell.angle_beta   90.00
_cell.angle_gamma   90.00
#
_symmetry.space_group_name_H-M   'P 1'
#
loop_
_entity.id
_entity.type
_entity.pdbx_description
1 polymer ?
#
loop_
_entity_poly.entity_id
_entity_poly.type
_entity_poly.pdbx_seq_one_letter_code
_entity_poly.pdbx_strand_id
1 'polypeptide(L)'
;MVKNSLVCLSHISLSDVTIDRNTAWAEIIVAESDGKTSHFKILNKYQHQLQHSHQPLLRLAFCMPLLNYGLFTKKIILQFPITKEDLSLLNDLNVVFSRDIFVNKIAEGTNPYILPNYFPDPEKITPKDSDPKAVIHPTRLINETALSKNMDSMKSGILSSGGKDSLLTYGLLKEMGSTVYPLYMNESGGHWRTALTAYKYHKKTDLHTQRVWTNVDRFYGFMLDHLRFIRPDHRKIWHDTYPLRLCIFPFYVFSLLPIFVEEQIGNLLLGSEFDDLRYETQYKGIKHYFGVYDQHQDYDIRMNQWYEKRIPGLYQWSALR
;
A
#
# COMPACT_ATOMS: atom_id res chain seq x y z
N MET A 1 -8.36 -29.39 -15.91
CA MET A 1 -7.52 -28.47 -15.11
C MET A 1 -6.70 -27.65 -16.06
N VAL A 2 -6.83 -26.32 -16.02
CA VAL A 2 -5.97 -25.42 -16.82
C VAL A 2 -4.55 -25.55 -16.25
N LYS A 3 -3.70 -26.31 -16.94
CA LYS A 3 -2.25 -26.32 -16.68
C LYS A 3 -1.79 -24.87 -16.90
N ASN A 4 -1.25 -24.24 -15.84
CA ASN A 4 -0.63 -22.91 -15.84
C ASN A 4 -1.55 -21.68 -15.72
N SER A 5 -2.55 -21.70 -14.83
CA SER A 5 -3.24 -20.46 -14.42
C SER A 5 -2.47 -19.70 -13.34
N LEU A 6 -2.38 -18.37 -13.46
CA LEU A 6 -1.87 -17.48 -12.41
C LEU A 6 -2.79 -17.39 -11.18
N VAL A 7 -4.09 -17.70 -11.35
CA VAL A 7 -5.05 -17.75 -10.25
C VAL A 7 -4.85 -19.04 -9.48
N CYS A 8 -4.15 -18.94 -8.36
CA CYS A 8 -3.82 -20.08 -7.49
C CYS A 8 -4.44 -19.97 -6.09
N LEU A 9 -5.01 -18.83 -5.73
CA LEU A 9 -5.68 -18.61 -4.46
C LEU A 9 -7.21 -18.62 -4.62
N SER A 10 -7.90 -19.34 -3.74
CA SER A 10 -9.35 -19.36 -3.69
C SER A 10 -9.90 -18.07 -3.07
N HIS A 11 -9.30 -17.63 -1.96
CA HIS A 11 -9.59 -16.36 -1.32
C HIS A 11 -8.44 -15.96 -0.37
N ILE A 12 -8.39 -14.66 -0.07
CA ILE A 12 -7.62 -14.10 1.03
C ILE A 12 -8.64 -13.46 1.98
N SER A 13 -8.60 -13.77 3.27
CA SER A 13 -9.47 -13.15 4.27
C SER A 13 -8.67 -12.31 5.25
N LEU A 14 -9.22 -11.17 5.66
CA LEU A 14 -8.65 -10.28 6.66
C LEU A 14 -9.65 -10.16 7.82
N SER A 15 -9.20 -10.49 9.04
CA SER A 15 -10.00 -10.29 10.25
C SER A 15 -10.25 -8.81 10.52
N ASP A 16 -11.19 -8.49 11.41
CA ASP A 16 -11.24 -7.13 11.95
C ASP A 16 -9.95 -6.80 12.72
N VAL A 17 -9.66 -5.50 12.79
CA VAL A 17 -8.48 -4.97 13.47
C VAL A 17 -8.69 -4.98 14.97
N THR A 18 -7.74 -5.56 15.67
CA THR A 18 -7.62 -5.44 17.12
C THR A 18 -6.61 -4.37 17.47
N ILE A 19 -6.99 -3.43 18.34
CA ILE A 19 -6.12 -2.40 18.89
C ILE A 19 -5.82 -2.76 20.35
N ASP A 20 -4.54 -2.88 20.66
CA ASP A 20 -4.02 -3.06 22.01
C ASP A 20 -2.94 -2.01 22.30
N ARG A 21 -3.28 -1.02 23.13
CA ARG A 21 -2.45 0.13 23.47
C ARG A 21 -1.95 0.85 22.22
N ASN A 22 -0.66 0.75 21.90
CA ASN A 22 -0.02 1.36 20.75
C ASN A 22 0.18 0.38 19.58
N THR A 23 -0.48 -0.78 19.61
CA THR A 23 -0.33 -1.83 18.60
C THR A 23 -1.69 -2.12 17.96
N ALA A 24 -1.73 -2.16 16.64
CA ALA A 24 -2.87 -2.62 15.87
C ALA A 24 -2.48 -3.88 15.10
N TRP A 25 -3.36 -4.88 15.03
CA TRP A 25 -3.08 -6.10 14.27
C TRP A 25 -4.36 -6.73 13.71
N ALA A 26 -4.19 -7.56 12.68
CA ALA A 26 -5.24 -8.38 12.10
C ALA A 26 -4.67 -9.72 11.63
N GLU A 27 -5.51 -10.75 11.60
CA GLU A 27 -5.18 -12.04 11.02
C GLU A 27 -5.53 -12.07 9.54
N ILE A 28 -4.61 -12.55 8.73
CA ILE A 28 -4.79 -12.83 7.31
C ILE A 28 -4.84 -14.34 7.14
N ILE A 29 -5.88 -14.82 6.46
CA ILE A 29 -6.03 -16.23 6.07
C ILE A 29 -5.87 -16.30 4.55
N VAL A 30 -4.92 -17.10 4.09
CA VAL A 30 -4.72 -17.41 2.67
C VAL A 30 -5.20 -18.82 2.43
N ALA A 31 -6.19 -18.96 1.54
CA ALA A 31 -6.71 -20.26 1.14
C ALA A 31 -6.33 -20.56 -0.31
N GLU A 32 -5.46 -21.55 -0.51
CA GLU A 32 -5.00 -22.02 -1.81
C GLU A 32 -6.11 -22.81 -2.53
N SER A 33 -5.99 -22.93 -3.86
CA SER A 33 -7.02 -23.61 -4.68
C SER A 33 -7.09 -25.13 -4.50
N ASP A 34 -6.12 -25.74 -3.80
CA ASP A 34 -6.15 -27.16 -3.39
C ASP A 34 -6.79 -27.37 -2.00
N GLY A 35 -7.24 -26.30 -1.34
CA GLY A 35 -7.85 -26.36 -0.02
C GLY A 35 -6.90 -26.15 1.15
N LYS A 36 -5.59 -25.98 0.92
CA LYS A 36 -4.65 -25.63 1.99
C LYS A 36 -4.92 -24.21 2.48
N THR A 37 -4.96 -24.04 3.80
CA THR A 37 -5.07 -22.73 4.45
C THR A 37 -3.81 -22.39 5.22
N SER A 38 -3.47 -21.11 5.27
CA SER A 38 -2.31 -20.60 6.00
C SER A 38 -2.64 -19.25 6.62
N HIS A 39 -2.02 -18.97 7.77
CA HIS A 39 -2.35 -17.82 8.60
C HIS A 39 -1.15 -16.90 8.75
N PHE A 40 -1.39 -15.60 8.73
CA PHE A 40 -0.37 -14.59 8.96
C PHE A 40 -0.96 -13.43 9.77
N LYS A 41 -0.28 -13.07 10.86
CA LYS A 41 -0.65 -11.91 11.66
C LYS A 41 0.07 -10.65 11.16
N ILE A 42 -0.65 -9.74 10.53
CA ILE A 42 -0.13 -8.41 10.16
C ILE A 42 -0.30 -7.44 11.32
N LEU A 43 0.68 -6.58 11.58
CA LEU A 43 0.61 -5.63 12.67
C LEU A 43 1.40 -4.34 12.44
N ASN A 44 0.90 -3.27 13.04
CA ASN A 44 1.54 -1.97 13.16
C ASN A 44 1.72 -1.61 14.63
N LYS A 45 2.88 -1.04 14.98
CA LYS A 45 3.19 -0.56 16.33
C LYS A 45 3.62 0.91 16.28
N TYR A 46 2.89 1.73 17.03
CA TYR A 46 3.01 3.19 17.08
C TYR A 46 3.83 3.62 18.30
N GLN A 47 4.32 4.86 18.29
CA GLN A 47 4.99 5.43 19.47
C GLN A 47 3.99 5.79 20.58
N HIS A 48 2.80 6.25 20.18
CA HIS A 48 1.73 6.66 21.08
C HIS A 48 0.58 5.66 21.09
N GLN A 49 -0.26 5.74 22.12
CA GLN A 49 -1.45 4.91 22.23
C GLN A 49 -2.43 5.20 21.09
N LEU A 50 -3.01 4.14 20.53
CA LEU A 50 -4.05 4.25 19.52
C LEU A 50 -5.41 4.37 20.19
N GLN A 51 -6.29 5.15 19.56
CA GLN A 51 -7.69 5.24 19.93
C GLN A 51 -8.54 4.25 19.13
N HIS A 52 -9.66 3.80 19.69
CA HIS A 52 -10.62 2.95 18.97
C HIS A 52 -11.19 3.63 17.72
N SER A 53 -11.26 4.97 17.70
CA SER A 53 -11.65 5.75 16.52
C SER A 53 -10.71 5.57 15.32
N HIS A 54 -9.47 5.10 15.51
CA HIS A 54 -8.52 4.82 14.43
C HIS A 54 -8.81 3.51 13.68
N GLN A 55 -9.71 2.66 14.20
CA GLN A 55 -9.98 1.33 13.65
C GLN A 55 -10.37 1.35 12.15
N PRO A 56 -11.22 2.27 11.65
CA PRO A 56 -11.54 2.33 10.22
C PRO A 56 -10.33 2.62 9.31
N LEU A 57 -9.38 3.44 9.76
CA LEU A 57 -8.15 3.73 9.02
C LEU A 57 -7.23 2.50 8.99
N LEU A 58 -7.09 1.82 10.13
CA LEU A 58 -6.26 0.64 10.26
C LEU A 58 -6.80 -0.55 9.47
N ARG A 59 -8.14 -0.68 9.36
CA ARG A 59 -8.79 -1.65 8.47
C ARG A 59 -8.32 -1.46 7.03
N LEU A 60 -8.35 -0.22 6.54
CA LEU A 60 -7.88 0.09 5.18
C LEU A 60 -6.37 -0.09 5.04
N ALA A 61 -5.59 0.29 6.05
CA ALA A 61 -4.15 0.03 6.06
C ALA A 61 -3.88 -1.45 5.79
N PHE A 62 -4.49 -2.37 6.55
CA PHE A 62 -4.26 -3.81 6.35
C PHE A 62 -4.90 -4.39 5.09
N CYS A 63 -5.83 -3.69 4.44
CA CYS A 63 -6.30 -4.06 3.10
C CYS A 63 -5.25 -3.78 2.00
N MET A 64 -4.48 -2.69 2.10
CA MET A 64 -3.60 -2.24 1.00
C MET A 64 -2.61 -3.30 0.51
N PRO A 65 -1.89 -4.04 1.40
CA PRO A 65 -0.96 -5.07 0.95
C PRO A 65 -1.63 -6.20 0.17
N LEU A 66 -2.91 -6.49 0.43
CA LEU A 66 -3.67 -7.56 -0.22
C LEU A 66 -3.93 -7.27 -1.70
N LEU A 67 -4.00 -5.98 -2.08
CA LEU A 67 -4.27 -5.56 -3.46
C LEU A 67 -3.17 -5.97 -4.43
N ASN A 68 -1.95 -6.22 -3.93
CA ASN A 68 -0.87 -6.80 -4.74
C ASN A 68 -1.20 -8.19 -5.30
N TYR A 69 -2.23 -8.85 -4.77
CA TYR A 69 -2.59 -10.22 -5.13
C TYR A 69 -3.94 -10.33 -5.83
N GLY A 70 -4.52 -9.19 -6.25
CA GLY A 70 -5.80 -9.12 -6.95
C GLY A 70 -5.86 -9.96 -8.23
N LEU A 71 -4.73 -10.15 -8.92
CA LEU A 71 -4.60 -11.02 -10.10
C LEU A 71 -4.64 -12.52 -9.78
N PHE A 72 -4.25 -12.91 -8.56
CA PHE A 72 -3.92 -14.30 -8.22
C PHE A 72 -4.95 -14.96 -7.31
N THR A 73 -5.91 -14.18 -6.78
CA THR A 73 -7.01 -14.65 -5.94
C THR A 73 -8.36 -14.34 -6.58
N LYS A 74 -9.36 -15.18 -6.29
CA LYS A 74 -10.75 -14.94 -6.75
C LYS A 74 -11.50 -13.97 -5.83
N LYS A 75 -11.12 -13.90 -4.55
CA LYS A 75 -11.85 -13.11 -3.55
C LYS A 75 -10.89 -12.52 -2.51
N ILE A 76 -11.21 -11.30 -2.07
CA ILE A 76 -10.66 -10.70 -0.86
C ILE A 76 -11.82 -10.50 0.10
N ILE A 77 -11.83 -11.19 1.24
CA ILE A 77 -12.93 -11.21 2.21
C ILE A 77 -12.53 -10.37 3.41
N LEU A 78 -13.26 -9.27 3.65
CA LEU A 78 -13.03 -8.38 4.78
C LEU A 78 -14.05 -8.72 5.87
N GLN A 79 -13.59 -9.22 7.02
CA GLN A 79 -14.44 -9.63 8.14
C GLN A 79 -14.92 -8.45 9.00
N PHE A 80 -15.15 -7.31 8.35
CA PHE A 80 -15.55 -6.05 8.97
C PHE A 80 -16.35 -5.18 8.00
N PRO A 81 -17.11 -4.19 8.49
CA PRO A 81 -17.82 -3.26 7.64
C PRO A 81 -16.89 -2.18 7.07
N ILE A 82 -17.20 -1.71 5.86
CA ILE A 82 -16.57 -0.54 5.23
C ILE A 82 -17.64 0.34 4.58
N THR A 83 -17.31 1.60 4.25
CA THR A 83 -18.26 2.45 3.51
C THR A 83 -18.20 2.19 2.00
N LYS A 84 -19.09 2.83 1.25
CA LYS A 84 -19.08 2.76 -0.22
C LYS A 84 -17.82 3.39 -0.82
N GLU A 85 -17.30 4.44 -0.21
CA GLU A 85 -16.12 5.21 -0.61
C GLU A 85 -14.86 4.37 -0.39
N ASP A 86 -14.80 3.63 0.71
CA ASP A 86 -13.75 2.65 0.97
C ASP A 86 -13.75 1.56 -0.09
N LEU A 87 -14.91 0.98 -0.37
CA LEU A 87 -15.02 -0.06 -1.39
C LEU A 87 -14.65 0.46 -2.77
N SER A 88 -15.08 1.68 -3.12
CA SER A 88 -14.71 2.35 -4.37
C SER A 88 -13.20 2.53 -4.46
N LEU A 89 -12.54 3.05 -3.41
CA LEU A 89 -11.09 3.21 -3.39
C LEU A 89 -10.38 1.87 -3.56
N LEU A 90 -10.77 0.87 -2.80
CA LEU A 90 -10.15 -0.46 -2.87
C LEU A 90 -10.33 -1.09 -4.26
N ASN A 91 -11.48 -0.93 -4.90
CA ASN A 91 -11.72 -1.44 -6.26
C ASN A 91 -10.88 -0.71 -7.31
N ASP A 92 -10.80 0.62 -7.24
CA ASP A 92 -10.00 1.42 -8.19
C ASP A 92 -8.52 1.04 -8.08
N LEU A 93 -7.99 0.98 -6.85
CA LEU A 93 -6.63 0.55 -6.59
C LEU A 93 -6.39 -0.91 -7.00
N ASN A 94 -7.33 -1.81 -6.77
CA ASN A 94 -7.22 -3.21 -7.20
C ASN A 94 -7.08 -3.34 -8.73
N VAL A 95 -7.80 -2.51 -9.49
CA VAL A 95 -7.67 -2.46 -10.96
C VAL A 95 -6.30 -1.95 -11.35
N VAL A 96 -5.87 -0.79 -10.82
CA VAL A 96 -4.60 -0.17 -11.22
C VAL A 96 -3.42 -1.04 -10.86
N PHE A 97 -3.35 -1.55 -9.63
CA PHE A 97 -2.26 -2.43 -9.21
C PHE A 97 -2.25 -3.77 -9.95
N SER A 98 -3.42 -4.34 -10.27
CA SER A 98 -3.46 -5.55 -11.10
C SER A 98 -2.88 -5.30 -12.49
N ARG A 99 -3.18 -4.15 -13.10
CA ARG A 99 -2.63 -3.80 -14.41
C ARG A 99 -1.12 -3.58 -14.36
N ASP A 100 -0.66 -2.79 -13.39
CA ASP A 100 0.75 -2.50 -13.21
C ASP A 100 1.56 -3.77 -12.91
N ILE A 101 1.06 -4.64 -12.03
CA ILE A 101 1.73 -5.92 -11.73
C ILE A 101 1.76 -6.81 -12.96
N PHE A 102 0.64 -6.91 -13.69
CA PHE A 102 0.60 -7.74 -14.90
C PHE A 102 1.63 -7.26 -15.93
N VAL A 103 1.62 -5.97 -16.27
CA VAL A 103 2.53 -5.44 -17.30
C VAL A 103 3.98 -5.53 -16.85
N ASN A 104 4.31 -4.99 -15.67
CA ASN A 104 5.70 -4.81 -15.24
C ASN A 104 6.34 -6.08 -14.63
N LYS A 105 5.53 -7.08 -14.23
CA LYS A 105 6.05 -8.29 -13.54
C LYS A 105 5.78 -9.58 -14.30
N ILE A 106 4.85 -9.60 -15.25
CA ILE A 106 4.38 -10.85 -15.87
C ILE A 106 4.49 -10.80 -17.40
N ALA A 107 3.94 -9.76 -18.03
CA ALA A 107 3.77 -9.70 -19.48
C ALA A 107 5.09 -9.78 -20.27
N GLU A 108 6.16 -9.21 -19.74
CA GLU A 108 7.48 -9.23 -20.40
C GLU A 108 8.19 -10.59 -20.36
N GLY A 109 7.81 -11.49 -19.46
CA GLY A 109 8.43 -12.83 -19.39
C GLY A 109 9.83 -12.89 -18.79
N THR A 110 10.33 -11.81 -18.19
CA THR A 110 11.72 -11.68 -17.71
C THR A 110 11.88 -11.80 -16.20
N ASN A 111 10.77 -11.88 -15.46
CA ASN A 111 10.78 -11.87 -14.01
C ASN A 111 11.43 -13.15 -13.43
N PRO A 112 12.62 -13.06 -12.78
CA PRO A 112 13.39 -14.23 -12.38
C PRO A 112 12.75 -15.04 -11.24
N TYR A 113 11.71 -14.50 -10.60
CA TYR A 113 10.96 -15.14 -9.54
C TYR A 113 9.83 -16.03 -10.05
N ILE A 114 9.36 -15.82 -11.29
CA ILE A 114 8.25 -16.55 -11.88
C ILE A 114 8.77 -17.76 -12.67
N LEU A 115 8.10 -18.90 -12.52
CA LEU A 115 8.41 -20.11 -13.27
C LEU A 115 8.08 -19.91 -14.77
N PRO A 116 8.99 -20.27 -15.71
CA PRO A 116 8.83 -19.93 -17.14
C PRO A 116 7.52 -20.39 -17.78
N ASN A 117 6.96 -21.52 -17.33
CA ASN A 117 5.71 -22.08 -17.85
C ASN A 117 4.45 -21.29 -17.46
N TYR A 118 4.56 -20.29 -16.59
CA TYR A 118 3.47 -19.42 -16.18
C TYR A 118 3.43 -18.07 -16.90
N PHE A 119 4.46 -17.75 -17.69
CA PHE A 119 4.41 -16.54 -18.50
C PHE A 119 3.38 -16.69 -19.63
N PRO A 120 2.58 -15.64 -19.88
CA PRO A 120 1.66 -15.63 -21.01
C PRO A 120 2.44 -15.64 -22.32
N ASP A 121 1.83 -16.21 -23.36
CA ASP A 121 2.31 -16.03 -24.73
C ASP A 121 2.14 -14.54 -25.10
N PRO A 122 3.24 -13.80 -25.38
CA PRO A 122 3.17 -12.36 -25.62
C PRO A 122 2.14 -12.00 -26.70
N GLU A 123 2.02 -12.80 -27.76
CA GLU A 123 1.13 -12.53 -28.89
C GLU A 123 -0.35 -12.74 -28.58
N LYS A 124 -0.67 -13.40 -27.47
CA LYS A 124 -2.06 -13.65 -27.03
C LYS A 124 -2.51 -12.75 -25.88
N ILE A 125 -1.66 -11.84 -25.41
CA ILE A 125 -2.00 -10.92 -24.32
C ILE A 125 -3.10 -9.97 -24.78
N THR A 126 -4.15 -9.90 -23.98
CA THR A 126 -5.27 -8.97 -24.13
C THR A 126 -5.44 -8.11 -22.87
N PRO A 127 -6.14 -6.97 -22.95
CA PRO A 127 -6.39 -6.15 -21.76
C PRO A 127 -7.05 -6.89 -20.60
N LYS A 128 -7.91 -7.89 -20.89
CA LYS A 128 -8.61 -8.68 -19.87
C LYS A 128 -7.68 -9.54 -19.01
N ASP A 129 -6.48 -9.87 -19.50
CA ASP A 129 -5.52 -10.64 -18.74
C ASP A 129 -5.01 -9.86 -17.51
N SER A 130 -4.96 -8.53 -17.64
CA SER A 130 -4.54 -7.59 -16.60
C SER A 130 -5.63 -7.18 -15.61
N ASP A 131 -6.89 -7.53 -15.88
CA ASP A 131 -7.99 -7.18 -14.97
C ASP A 131 -7.91 -8.00 -13.68
N PRO A 132 -8.22 -7.39 -12.51
CA PRO A 132 -8.23 -8.10 -11.24
C PRO A 132 -9.17 -9.29 -11.31
N LYS A 133 -8.73 -10.42 -10.75
CA LYS A 133 -9.55 -11.63 -10.60
C LYS A 133 -10.29 -11.62 -9.27
N ALA A 134 -9.81 -10.83 -8.31
CA ALA A 134 -10.36 -10.68 -6.99
C ALA A 134 -11.59 -9.78 -6.97
N VAL A 135 -12.69 -10.30 -6.40
CA VAL A 135 -13.81 -9.48 -5.93
C VAL A 135 -13.67 -9.22 -4.43
N ILE A 136 -13.83 -7.96 -4.02
CA ILE A 136 -13.71 -7.55 -2.61
C ILE A 136 -15.07 -7.67 -1.93
N HIS A 137 -15.13 -8.45 -0.84
CA HIS A 137 -16.36 -8.78 -0.11
C HIS A 137 -16.26 -8.32 1.35
N PRO A 138 -16.78 -7.14 1.70
CA PRO A 138 -16.94 -6.75 3.10
C PRO A 138 -18.13 -7.46 3.76
N THR A 139 -18.14 -7.57 5.09
CA THR A 139 -19.29 -8.13 5.83
C THR A 139 -20.58 -7.36 5.59
N ARG A 140 -20.49 -6.03 5.51
CA ARG A 140 -21.59 -5.13 5.14
C ARG A 140 -21.05 -3.79 4.68
N LEU A 141 -21.85 -3.09 3.88
CA LEU A 141 -21.65 -1.67 3.58
C LEU A 141 -22.33 -0.82 4.65
N ILE A 142 -21.63 0.19 5.14
CA ILE A 142 -22.16 1.17 6.09
C ILE A 142 -22.19 2.58 5.48
N ASN A 143 -22.95 3.47 6.10
CA ASN A 143 -23.05 4.86 5.66
C ASN A 143 -21.73 5.60 5.85
N GLU A 144 -21.53 6.61 5.00
CA GLU A 144 -20.43 7.56 5.09
C GLU A 144 -20.30 8.15 6.50
N THR A 145 -19.08 8.17 7.01
CA THR A 145 -18.75 8.82 8.28
C THR A 145 -17.37 9.44 8.17
N ALA A 146 -17.29 10.76 8.33
CA ALA A 146 -16.02 11.46 8.43
C ALA A 146 -15.27 10.97 9.68
N LEU A 147 -13.99 10.66 9.51
CA LEU A 147 -13.11 10.11 10.53
C LEU A 147 -12.37 11.19 11.33
N SER A 148 -12.37 12.43 10.84
CA SER A 148 -11.81 13.58 11.53
C SER A 148 -12.69 14.81 11.32
N LYS A 149 -12.44 15.82 12.16
CA LYS A 149 -12.97 17.18 12.01
C LYS A 149 -11.83 18.14 12.29
N ASN A 150 -11.75 19.21 11.51
CA ASN A 150 -10.83 20.34 11.71
C ASN A 150 -9.34 19.98 11.53
N MET A 151 -8.98 19.50 10.35
CA MET A 151 -7.56 19.36 9.96
C MET A 151 -6.93 20.76 9.82
N ASP A 152 -5.68 20.92 10.26
CA ASP A 152 -4.94 22.17 10.24
C ASP A 152 -4.04 22.27 9.00
N SER A 153 -4.35 23.23 8.12
CA SER A 153 -3.59 23.47 6.89
C SER A 153 -2.18 24.01 7.11
N MET A 154 -1.84 24.45 8.33
CA MET A 154 -0.49 24.86 8.72
C MET A 154 0.34 23.71 9.31
N LYS A 155 -0.20 22.49 9.35
CA LYS A 155 0.52 21.28 9.75
C LYS A 155 0.78 20.39 8.54
N SER A 156 2.00 19.86 8.48
CA SER A 156 2.49 19.06 7.36
C SER A 156 3.15 17.77 7.82
N GLY A 157 2.58 16.62 7.44
CA GLY A 157 3.14 15.30 7.70
C GLY A 157 3.87 14.81 6.47
N ILE A 158 5.16 14.49 6.62
CA ILE A 158 6.02 14.06 5.51
C ILE A 158 6.31 12.58 5.67
N LEU A 159 5.96 11.77 4.66
CA LEU A 159 6.42 10.39 4.57
C LEU A 159 7.94 10.39 4.34
N SER A 160 8.67 10.28 5.44
CA SER A 160 10.10 10.48 5.49
C SER A 160 10.84 9.17 5.26
N SER A 161 11.65 9.14 4.20
CA SER A 161 12.60 8.06 3.93
C SER A 161 14.03 8.42 4.30
N GLY A 162 14.30 9.70 4.56
CA GLY A 162 15.68 10.21 4.69
C GLY A 162 16.42 10.33 3.36
N GLY A 163 15.74 10.05 2.23
CA GLY A 163 16.23 10.37 0.89
C GLY A 163 16.12 11.85 0.58
N LYS A 164 16.81 12.28 -0.49
CA LYS A 164 16.93 13.69 -0.89
C LYS A 164 15.57 14.40 -0.96
N ASP A 165 14.55 13.75 -1.51
CA ASP A 165 13.25 14.35 -1.78
C ASP A 165 12.49 14.62 -0.49
N SER A 166 12.37 13.59 0.36
CA SER A 166 11.73 13.75 1.67
C SER A 166 12.44 14.77 2.58
N LEU A 167 13.77 14.89 2.47
CA LEU A 167 14.55 15.87 3.23
C LEU A 167 14.40 17.29 2.67
N LEU A 168 14.34 17.43 1.34
CA LEU A 168 14.09 18.72 0.69
C LEU A 168 12.69 19.23 1.02
N THR A 169 11.66 18.38 0.89
CA THR A 169 10.29 18.71 1.31
C THR A 169 10.23 19.12 2.79
N TYR A 170 10.97 18.44 3.66
CA TYR A 170 11.09 18.82 5.08
C TYR A 170 11.66 20.21 5.27
N GLY A 171 12.78 20.52 4.61
CA GLY A 171 13.41 21.84 4.66
C GLY A 171 12.47 22.94 4.17
N LEU A 172 11.90 22.76 2.97
CA LEU A 172 11.00 23.74 2.34
C LEU A 172 9.80 24.09 3.22
N LEU A 173 9.08 23.09 3.72
CA LEU A 173 7.88 23.34 4.53
C LEU A 173 8.21 23.99 5.88
N LYS A 174 9.36 23.64 6.46
CA LYS A 174 9.83 24.26 7.70
C LYS A 174 10.19 25.74 7.48
N GLU A 175 10.86 26.06 6.36
CA GLU A 175 11.18 27.45 5.98
C GLU A 175 9.93 28.27 5.65
N MET A 176 8.91 27.64 5.06
CA MET A 176 7.59 28.25 4.81
C MET A 176 6.75 28.48 6.08
N GLY A 177 7.23 28.05 7.25
CA GLY A 177 6.55 28.25 8.54
C GLY A 177 5.49 27.21 8.89
N SER A 178 5.46 26.06 8.19
CA SER A 178 4.59 24.94 8.56
C SER A 178 5.10 24.24 9.82
N THR A 179 4.19 23.71 10.63
CA THR A 179 4.52 22.75 11.68
C THR A 179 4.72 21.38 11.04
N VAL A 180 5.98 20.98 10.88
CA VAL A 180 6.34 19.77 10.14
C VAL A 180 6.45 18.56 11.06
N TYR A 181 5.90 17.44 10.61
CA TYR A 181 5.95 16.12 11.25
C TYR A 181 6.73 15.15 10.34
N PRO A 182 8.00 14.84 10.65
CA PRO A 182 8.74 13.77 9.97
C PRO A 182 8.19 12.40 10.38
N LEU A 183 7.50 11.71 9.46
CA LEU A 183 6.82 10.45 9.73
C LEU A 183 7.51 9.28 9.04
N TYR A 184 7.99 8.32 9.83
CA TYR A 184 8.78 7.20 9.33
C TYR A 184 8.00 5.88 9.38
N MET A 185 8.07 5.10 8.30
CA MET A 185 7.68 3.69 8.30
C MET A 185 8.90 2.81 8.52
N ASN A 186 8.79 1.86 9.44
CA ASN A 186 9.84 0.93 9.79
C ASN A 186 9.34 -0.49 9.54
N GLU A 187 9.83 -1.10 8.47
CA GLU A 187 9.63 -2.52 8.20
C GLU A 187 10.68 -3.36 8.96
N SER A 188 10.39 -4.65 9.16
CA SER A 188 11.34 -5.57 9.82
C SER A 188 12.61 -5.83 9.01
N GLY A 189 12.63 -5.44 7.72
CA GLY A 189 13.67 -5.72 6.74
C GLY A 189 14.73 -4.63 6.58
N GLY A 190 15.56 -4.78 5.54
CA GLY A 190 16.72 -3.92 5.28
C GLY A 190 16.39 -2.48 4.87
N HIS A 191 15.20 -2.21 4.31
CA HIS A 191 14.81 -0.87 3.85
C HIS A 191 14.85 0.18 4.96
N TRP A 192 14.55 -0.21 6.19
CA TRP A 192 14.65 0.69 7.34
C TRP A 192 16.07 1.25 7.56
N ARG A 193 17.12 0.51 7.15
CA ARG A 193 18.51 0.90 7.42
C ARG A 193 18.90 2.20 6.73
N THR A 194 18.37 2.47 5.55
CA THR A 194 18.66 3.71 4.81
C THR A 194 18.01 4.92 5.47
N ALA A 195 16.80 4.75 6.02
CA ALA A 195 16.08 5.81 6.73
C ALA A 195 16.58 6.05 8.17
N LEU A 196 17.29 5.09 8.76
CA LEU A 196 17.67 5.10 10.18
C LEU A 196 18.52 6.31 10.57
N THR A 197 19.46 6.73 9.72
CA THR A 197 20.33 7.88 10.01
C THR A 197 19.52 9.17 10.09
N ALA A 198 18.67 9.41 9.09
CA ALA A 198 17.79 10.58 9.08
C ALA A 198 16.80 10.55 10.24
N TYR A 199 16.20 9.39 10.52
CA TYR A 199 15.31 9.23 11.66
C TYR A 199 15.99 9.56 12.99
N LYS A 200 17.21 9.07 13.23
CA LYS A 200 17.96 9.38 14.46
C LYS A 200 18.25 10.87 14.59
N TYR A 201 18.59 11.52 13.48
CA TYR A 201 18.81 12.96 13.44
C TYR A 201 17.52 13.72 13.76
N HIS A 202 16.45 13.49 13.00
CA HIS A 202 15.15 14.13 13.23
C HIS A 202 14.61 13.86 14.64
N LYS A 203 14.74 12.63 15.17
CA LYS A 203 14.27 12.32 16.53
C LYS A 203 15.02 13.11 17.61
N LYS A 204 16.27 13.53 17.34
CA LYS A 204 17.06 14.37 18.24
C LYS A 204 16.71 15.86 18.08
N THR A 205 16.41 16.31 16.88
CA THR A 205 16.28 17.74 16.54
C THR A 205 14.84 18.25 16.37
N ASP A 206 13.87 17.34 16.26
CA ASP A 206 12.49 17.64 15.95
C ASP A 206 11.54 16.77 16.78
N LEU A 207 10.79 17.42 17.68
CA LEU A 207 9.91 16.78 18.65
C LEU A 207 8.73 16.06 17.99
N HIS A 208 8.33 16.48 16.78
CA HIS A 208 7.21 15.90 16.04
C HIS A 208 7.60 14.62 15.27
N THR A 209 8.86 14.20 15.33
CA THR A 209 9.34 12.99 14.65
C THR A 209 8.70 11.74 15.23
N GLN A 210 7.91 11.06 14.41
CA GLN A 210 7.23 9.81 14.78
C GLN A 210 7.62 8.65 13.85
N ARG A 211 7.35 7.44 14.32
CA ARG A 211 7.65 6.19 13.59
C ARG A 211 6.57 5.14 13.85
N VAL A 212 6.15 4.46 12.80
CA VAL A 212 5.33 3.25 12.88
C VAL A 212 6.15 2.05 12.46
N TRP A 213 6.25 1.06 13.34
CA TRP A 213 6.87 -0.23 13.05
C TRP A 213 5.83 -1.18 12.45
N THR A 214 6.22 -2.01 11.49
CA THR A 214 5.34 -2.96 10.82
C THR A 214 6.09 -4.23 10.40
N ASN A 215 5.34 -5.33 10.26
CA ASN A 215 5.84 -6.60 9.74
C ASN A 215 5.37 -6.92 8.31
N VAL A 216 4.90 -5.93 7.55
CA VAL A 216 4.37 -6.11 6.19
C VAL A 216 5.39 -6.73 5.22
N ASP A 217 6.68 -6.47 5.42
CA ASP A 217 7.76 -7.07 4.64
C ASP A 217 7.75 -8.60 4.73
N ARG A 218 7.46 -9.13 5.92
CA ARG A 218 7.29 -10.57 6.16
C ARG A 218 6.01 -11.09 5.54
N PHE A 219 4.93 -10.29 5.50
CA PHE A 219 3.70 -10.65 4.81
C PHE A 219 3.96 -10.86 3.31
N TYR A 220 4.72 -9.99 2.66
CA TYR A 220 5.07 -10.19 1.26
C TYR A 220 5.86 -11.48 1.04
N GLY A 221 6.83 -11.79 1.91
CA GLY A 221 7.58 -13.04 1.85
C GLY A 221 6.72 -14.29 2.12
N PHE A 222 5.73 -14.18 3.01
CA PHE A 222 4.74 -15.22 3.29
C PHE A 222 3.87 -15.47 2.06
N MET A 223 3.35 -14.44 1.42
CA MET A 223 2.50 -14.59 0.24
C MET A 223 3.21 -15.29 -0.92
N LEU A 224 4.51 -15.01 -1.13
CA LEU A 224 5.30 -15.69 -2.17
C LEU A 224 5.39 -17.20 -1.96
N ASP A 225 5.29 -17.71 -0.73
CA ASP A 225 5.23 -19.17 -0.47
C ASP A 225 3.94 -19.82 -0.95
N HIS A 226 2.88 -19.03 -1.10
CA HIS A 226 1.53 -19.51 -1.44
C HIS A 226 1.17 -19.29 -2.91
N LEU A 227 2.07 -18.71 -3.70
CA LEU A 227 1.86 -18.48 -5.13
C LEU A 227 2.58 -19.56 -5.93
N ARG A 228 1.82 -20.49 -6.52
CA ARG A 228 2.37 -21.68 -7.20
C ARG A 228 3.26 -21.38 -8.40
N PHE A 229 3.13 -20.19 -8.98
CA PHE A 229 3.94 -19.74 -10.11
C PHE A 229 5.25 -19.08 -9.66
N ILE A 230 5.42 -18.82 -8.36
CA ILE A 230 6.68 -18.36 -7.79
C ILE A 230 7.56 -19.57 -7.49
N ARG A 231 8.84 -19.45 -7.81
CA ARG A 231 9.80 -20.52 -7.54
C ARG A 231 10.04 -20.77 -6.05
N PRO A 232 10.22 -22.03 -5.61
CA PRO A 232 10.39 -22.35 -4.18
C PRO A 232 11.60 -21.70 -3.50
N ASP A 233 12.65 -21.40 -4.26
CA ASP A 233 13.90 -20.79 -3.79
C ASP A 233 13.93 -19.26 -3.94
N HIS A 234 12.78 -18.60 -4.13
CA HIS A 234 12.67 -17.15 -4.35
C HIS A 234 13.44 -16.29 -3.33
N ARG A 235 13.60 -16.75 -2.08
CA ARG A 235 14.34 -16.04 -1.02
C ARG A 235 15.86 -15.98 -1.24
N LYS A 236 16.41 -16.86 -2.08
CA LYS A 236 17.84 -16.93 -2.39
C LYS A 236 18.20 -16.09 -3.61
N ILE A 237 17.21 -15.53 -4.29
CA ILE A 237 17.41 -14.73 -5.49
C ILE A 237 17.86 -13.35 -5.07
N TRP A 238 19.04 -12.99 -5.51
CA TRP A 238 19.58 -11.65 -5.33
C TRP A 238 19.27 -10.84 -6.58
N HIS A 239 18.21 -10.04 -6.52
CA HIS A 239 17.80 -9.17 -7.62
C HIS A 239 17.22 -7.87 -7.06
N ASP A 240 17.52 -6.76 -7.71
CA ASP A 240 17.11 -5.41 -7.28
C ASP A 240 15.61 -5.11 -7.48
N THR A 241 14.83 -6.11 -7.92
CA THR A 241 13.41 -5.93 -8.20
C THR A 241 12.58 -6.71 -7.20
N TYR A 242 11.46 -6.11 -6.77
CA TYR A 242 10.47 -6.86 -6.02
C TYR A 242 9.81 -7.92 -6.89
N PRO A 243 9.54 -9.12 -6.36
CA PRO A 243 8.97 -10.22 -7.14
C PRO A 243 7.63 -9.89 -7.79
N LEU A 244 6.74 -9.24 -7.04
CA LEU A 244 5.38 -8.90 -7.49
C LEU A 244 4.88 -7.57 -6.96
N ARG A 245 5.16 -7.24 -5.69
CA ARG A 245 4.55 -6.07 -5.01
C ARG A 245 4.89 -4.74 -5.68
N LEU A 246 3.85 -3.94 -5.91
CA LEU A 246 3.89 -2.56 -6.41
C LEU A 246 2.99 -1.60 -5.61
N CYS A 247 2.04 -2.12 -4.82
CA CYS A 247 1.30 -1.35 -3.82
C CYS A 247 2.07 -1.37 -2.49
N ILE A 248 2.93 -0.38 -2.29
CA ILE A 248 3.73 -0.21 -1.06
C ILE A 248 3.37 1.10 -0.36
N PHE A 249 3.39 2.23 -1.08
CA PHE A 249 3.09 3.52 -0.47
C PHE A 249 1.67 3.65 0.06
N PRO A 250 0.61 3.06 -0.54
CA PRO A 250 -0.72 3.12 0.05
C PRO A 250 -0.76 2.48 1.43
N PHE A 251 -0.03 1.37 1.64
CA PHE A 251 0.08 0.79 2.97
C PHE A 251 0.72 1.75 3.97
N TYR A 252 1.78 2.45 3.57
CA TYR A 252 2.47 3.43 4.41
C TYR A 252 1.59 4.64 4.73
N VAL A 253 0.94 5.22 3.72
CA VAL A 253 0.00 6.33 3.86
C VAL A 253 -1.08 5.96 4.88
N PHE A 254 -1.81 4.87 4.65
CA PHE A 254 -2.89 4.46 5.56
C PHE A 254 -2.40 4.06 6.95
N SER A 255 -1.20 3.49 7.06
CA SER A 255 -0.59 3.19 8.37
C SER A 255 -0.27 4.45 9.17
N LEU A 256 -0.01 5.58 8.51
CA LEU A 256 0.29 6.85 9.15
C LEU A 256 -0.96 7.70 9.41
N LEU A 257 -2.07 7.51 8.69
CA LEU A 257 -3.29 8.30 8.85
C LEU A 257 -3.81 8.42 10.31
N PRO A 258 -3.68 7.42 11.20
CA PRO A 258 -4.00 7.61 12.61
C PRO A 258 -3.25 8.78 13.27
N ILE A 259 -1.98 9.00 12.90
CA ILE A 259 -1.18 10.14 13.38
C ILE A 259 -1.72 11.44 12.78
N PHE A 260 -2.09 11.46 11.50
CA PHE A 260 -2.68 12.64 10.86
C PHE A 260 -3.97 13.08 11.55
N VAL A 261 -4.83 12.14 11.92
CA VAL A 261 -6.09 12.44 12.60
C VAL A 261 -5.85 12.91 14.04
N GLU A 262 -4.99 12.22 14.79
CA GLU A 262 -4.69 12.57 16.19
C GLU A 262 -4.04 13.96 16.30
N GLU A 263 -3.10 14.27 15.39
CA GLU A 263 -2.35 15.53 15.40
C GLU A 263 -3.03 16.64 14.56
N GLN A 264 -4.16 16.33 13.92
CA GLN A 264 -4.91 17.23 13.03
C GLN A 264 -4.06 17.78 11.88
N ILE A 265 -3.22 16.95 11.25
CA ILE A 265 -2.30 17.37 10.18
C ILE A 265 -3.05 17.52 8.86
N GLY A 266 -3.16 18.73 8.30
CA GLY A 266 -3.91 18.99 7.06
C GLY A 266 -3.19 18.65 5.76
N ASN A 267 -1.87 18.52 5.76
CA ASN A 267 -1.11 18.23 4.54
C ASN A 267 -0.32 16.91 4.67
N LEU A 268 -0.56 15.96 3.76
CA LEU A 268 0.21 14.72 3.63
C LEU A 268 1.15 14.83 2.44
N LEU A 269 2.46 14.80 2.71
CA LEU A 269 3.46 14.97 1.68
C LEU A 269 4.20 13.68 1.38
N LEU A 270 4.28 13.40 0.08
CA LEU A 270 5.13 12.35 -0.49
C LEU A 270 6.33 13.02 -1.16
N GLY A 271 7.53 12.51 -0.90
CA GLY A 271 8.76 12.97 -1.57
C GLY A 271 8.87 12.41 -2.99
N SER A 272 7.89 12.70 -3.84
CA SER A 272 7.83 12.21 -5.22
C SER A 272 8.30 13.32 -6.17
N GLU A 273 9.50 13.16 -6.73
CA GLU A 273 10.17 14.22 -7.52
C GLU A 273 9.76 14.23 -9.00
N PHE A 274 9.63 13.06 -9.64
CA PHE A 274 9.46 12.97 -11.08
C PHE A 274 8.70 11.70 -11.47
N ASP A 275 7.37 11.75 -11.51
CA ASP A 275 6.61 10.57 -12.00
C ASP A 275 5.36 10.92 -12.80
N ASP A 276 5.05 12.19 -13.08
CA ASP A 276 3.95 12.48 -14.00
C ASP A 276 4.41 12.20 -15.43
N LEU A 277 3.79 11.17 -16.00
CA LEU A 277 4.10 10.72 -17.34
C LEU A 277 3.70 11.82 -18.32
N ARG A 278 4.62 12.22 -19.19
CA ARG A 278 4.34 13.22 -20.24
C ARG A 278 3.34 12.74 -21.29
N TYR A 279 3.00 11.45 -21.25
CA TYR A 279 2.09 10.80 -22.17
C TYR A 279 1.43 9.59 -21.50
N GLU A 280 0.28 9.18 -22.02
CA GLU A 280 -0.38 7.96 -21.56
C GLU A 280 0.39 6.71 -21.98
N THR A 281 0.74 5.88 -21.01
CA THR A 281 1.54 4.67 -21.19
C THR A 281 0.66 3.44 -21.32
N GLN A 282 0.79 2.75 -22.45
CA GLN A 282 0.02 1.55 -22.75
C GLN A 282 0.92 0.40 -23.22
N TYR A 283 0.64 -0.81 -22.75
CA TYR A 283 1.22 -2.06 -23.26
C TYR A 283 0.10 -2.92 -23.83
N LYS A 284 0.07 -3.14 -25.15
CA LYS A 284 -0.99 -3.90 -25.85
C LYS A 284 -2.42 -3.48 -25.44
N GLY A 285 -2.64 -2.16 -25.31
CA GLY A 285 -3.92 -1.57 -24.89
C GLY A 285 -4.20 -1.57 -23.38
N ILE A 286 -3.25 -2.00 -22.55
CA ILE A 286 -3.34 -1.95 -21.08
C ILE A 286 -2.68 -0.66 -20.59
N LYS A 287 -3.46 0.26 -20.03
CA LYS A 287 -2.93 1.42 -19.29
C LYS A 287 -2.19 0.94 -18.04
N HIS A 288 -0.99 1.44 -17.83
CA HIS A 288 -0.13 1.12 -16.68
C HIS A 288 0.75 2.33 -16.33
N TYR A 289 1.41 2.34 -15.18
CA TYR A 289 2.23 3.47 -14.71
C TYR A 289 3.68 3.07 -14.46
N PHE A 290 4.25 2.17 -15.27
CA PHE A 290 5.61 1.61 -15.06
C PHE A 290 5.87 1.07 -13.63
N GLY A 291 4.81 0.74 -12.89
CA GLY A 291 4.90 0.28 -11.50
C GLY A 291 5.15 1.38 -10.48
N VAL A 292 4.91 2.65 -10.83
CA VAL A 292 5.05 3.83 -9.95
C VAL A 292 3.74 4.60 -9.78
N TYR A 293 2.58 3.94 -9.97
CA TYR A 293 1.27 4.60 -9.78
C TYR A 293 1.17 5.33 -8.43
N ASP A 294 1.67 4.72 -7.35
CA ASP A 294 1.61 5.27 -6.00
C ASP A 294 2.54 6.47 -5.74
N GLN A 295 3.27 6.91 -6.77
CA GLN A 295 4.08 8.14 -6.81
C GLN A 295 3.56 9.16 -7.85
N HIS A 296 2.55 8.79 -8.64
CA HIS A 296 1.97 9.60 -9.73
C HIS A 296 0.84 10.54 -9.24
N GLN A 297 0.57 11.66 -9.93
CA GLN A 297 -0.49 12.62 -9.56
C GLN A 297 -1.89 12.00 -9.54
N ASP A 298 -2.22 11.12 -10.50
CA ASP A 298 -3.46 10.33 -10.48
C ASP A 298 -3.71 9.61 -9.13
N TYR A 299 -2.66 9.16 -8.43
CA TYR A 299 -2.80 8.60 -7.09
C TYR A 299 -3.17 9.66 -6.07
N ASP A 300 -2.48 10.81 -6.06
CA ASP A 300 -2.82 11.94 -5.19
C ASP A 300 -4.26 12.43 -5.41
N ILE A 301 -4.68 12.58 -6.67
CA ILE A 301 -6.06 12.97 -7.03
C ILE A 301 -7.05 11.95 -6.46
N ARG A 302 -6.79 10.66 -6.68
CA ARG A 302 -7.69 9.60 -6.22
C ARG A 302 -7.77 9.52 -4.70
N MET A 303 -6.65 9.72 -4.02
CA MET A 303 -6.58 9.77 -2.55
C MET A 303 -7.30 11.01 -2.02
N ASN A 304 -7.13 12.18 -2.64
CA ASN A 304 -7.82 13.42 -2.26
C ASN A 304 -9.34 13.31 -2.39
N GLN A 305 -9.85 12.69 -3.45
CA GLN A 305 -11.28 12.40 -3.58
C GLN A 305 -11.82 11.52 -2.43
N TRP A 306 -11.01 10.57 -1.95
CA TRP A 306 -11.38 9.77 -0.78
C TRP A 306 -11.29 10.60 0.52
N TYR A 307 -10.27 11.44 0.69
CA TYR A 307 -10.12 12.32 1.85
C TYR A 307 -11.26 13.33 1.96
N GLU A 308 -11.74 13.92 0.87
CA GLU A 308 -12.89 14.83 0.88
C GLU A 308 -14.13 14.21 1.55
N LYS A 309 -14.31 12.90 1.43
CA LYS A 309 -15.42 12.17 2.06
C LYS A 309 -15.07 11.65 3.45
N ARG A 310 -13.83 11.21 3.67
CA ARG A 310 -13.43 10.43 4.85
C ARG A 310 -12.60 11.19 5.86
N ILE A 311 -11.81 12.15 5.45
CA ILE A 311 -10.94 12.98 6.31
C ILE A 311 -10.98 14.43 5.78
N PRO A 312 -12.13 15.14 5.86
CA PRO A 312 -12.25 16.46 5.25
C PRO A 312 -11.21 17.44 5.79
N GLY A 313 -10.54 18.14 4.88
CA GLY A 313 -9.44 19.07 5.20
C GLY A 313 -8.04 18.44 5.15
N LEU A 314 -7.92 17.12 4.95
CA LEU A 314 -6.65 16.49 4.59
C LEU A 314 -6.41 16.59 3.08
N TYR A 315 -5.21 17.02 2.70
CA TYR A 315 -4.80 17.12 1.30
C TYR A 315 -3.42 16.48 1.10
N GLN A 316 -3.33 15.57 0.13
CA GLN A 316 -2.10 14.89 -0.26
C GLN A 316 -1.52 15.50 -1.53
N TRP A 317 -0.21 15.76 -1.50
CA TRP A 317 0.54 16.35 -2.61
C TRP A 317 2.05 16.12 -2.48
N SER A 318 2.81 16.45 -3.53
CA SER A 318 4.28 16.51 -3.49
C SER A 318 4.73 17.95 -3.67
N ALA A 319 5.68 18.40 -2.84
CA ALA A 319 6.27 19.73 -2.96
C ALA A 319 7.30 19.87 -4.09
N LEU A 320 7.61 18.76 -4.76
CA LEU A 320 8.63 18.70 -5.81
C LEU A 320 8.03 18.59 -7.21
N ARG A 321 6.70 18.57 -7.32
CA ARG A 321 5.96 18.51 -8.58
C ARG A 321 5.53 19.90 -9.05
#